data_AF-A0A941WTG4-F1
#
_entry.id   AF-A0A941WTG4-F1
#
_cell.length_a   1.000
_cell.length_b   1.000
_cell.length_c   1.000
_cell.angle_alpha   90.00
_cell.angle_beta   90.00
_cell.angle_gamma   90.00
#
_symmetry.space_group_name_H-M   'P 1'
#
loop_
_entity.id
_entity.type
_entity.pdbx_description
1 polymer ?
#
loop_
_entity_poly.entity_id
_entity_poly.type
_entity_poly.pdbx_seq_one_letter_code
_entity_poly.pdbx_strand_id
1 'polypeptide(L)'
;TGLDNTDYRRKDLALTSNPIPQLSPEYGAGSRLEVNISNTATPAITILDRAKQKGIFLLTDQGIDWNNQVLDHALIVEETPDRSVASFIISAPGVRERKPEFIGFSKSPDRGVQVKKGDQIVIRVTEVTFPCKDVPELLARFMKDRKSHAGGEAPRNLMPMSEVLTRMVKNIDDRYYIGDQWQYYCPENANWMSYGWIGGLMNTYPMLALGDAEHLQKVKNTFDFALPRAKGKSGYYYDVLGADGKPFSRDAAANHPGVGLTRKNGDILYWMVKQFMLLKEQEKANAIDPEWETNVRLLADAFVNTWKKHGTWGNYLDVESGDIAVYNTTSGAMAVAGLALASGYYNNPDYLKVACEAAKDYYDSFAFVGFTSGGCGDILQNADSETAVALLTSLMTLYEVTGKEQYLKQSADLANLCATWTVSFPYRLPENTPLAKLGANLTGAVWASTQNKHGAPGFCTQSGDALFKLYRSTGDASYAELLRDVIHAHAEGIQPNGKITERLTYCDADSRGSRGDGGQTGWNETNGALMALEIPGIYVRTDLGSLYIFDHVEAKIVKQNNKQTVLQITNPTAYDATVTIFAENAEQASRPLGDNAFLQWKDKVTVKAGKTVNYKMKTN
;
A
#
# COMPACT_ATOMS: atom_id res chain seq x y z
N THR A 1 -14.01 1.78 -16.93
CA THR A 1 -13.70 0.35 -16.75
C THR A 1 -13.05 -0.26 -17.97
N GLY A 2 -13.55 -0.06 -19.18
CA GLY A 2 -12.93 -0.70 -20.37
C GLY A 2 -13.39 -2.15 -20.58
N LEU A 3 -14.28 -2.67 -19.72
CA LEU A 3 -15.08 -3.86 -20.00
C LEU A 3 -16.27 -3.46 -20.88
N ASP A 4 -16.60 -4.34 -21.82
CA ASP A 4 -17.85 -4.28 -22.57
C ASP A 4 -19.00 -4.92 -21.77
N ASN A 5 -20.26 -4.59 -22.10
CA ASN A 5 -21.43 -5.24 -21.52
C ASN A 5 -21.39 -6.77 -21.65
N THR A 6 -20.79 -7.30 -22.71
CA THR A 6 -20.68 -8.74 -22.97
C THR A 6 -19.62 -9.45 -22.13
N ASP A 7 -18.74 -8.70 -21.45
CA ASP A 7 -17.71 -9.25 -20.56
C ASP A 7 -18.26 -9.64 -19.19
N TYR A 8 -19.36 -9.03 -18.78
CA TYR A 8 -19.97 -9.27 -17.47
C TYR A 8 -20.59 -10.67 -17.39
N ARG A 9 -20.48 -11.28 -16.20
CA ARG A 9 -20.96 -12.64 -15.88
C ARG A 9 -20.26 -13.77 -16.65
N ARG A 10 -19.13 -13.50 -17.30
CA ARG A 10 -18.30 -14.52 -17.96
C ARG A 10 -17.23 -15.07 -17.04
N LYS A 11 -17.37 -16.34 -16.65
CA LYS A 11 -16.38 -17.05 -15.82
C LYS A 11 -15.08 -17.36 -16.58
N ASP A 12 -15.20 -17.52 -17.90
CA ASP A 12 -14.14 -17.91 -18.81
C ASP A 12 -13.34 -16.70 -19.35
N LEU A 13 -13.79 -15.47 -19.09
CA LEU A 13 -13.10 -14.27 -19.54
C LEU A 13 -11.76 -14.14 -18.81
N ALA A 14 -10.65 -14.12 -19.55
CA ALA A 14 -9.34 -13.89 -18.98
C ALA A 14 -9.27 -12.52 -18.28
N LEU A 15 -8.29 -12.35 -17.38
CA LEU A 15 -8.03 -11.05 -16.74
C LEU A 15 -7.87 -9.96 -17.82
N THR A 16 -8.66 -8.90 -17.71
CA THR A 16 -8.67 -7.82 -18.71
C THR A 16 -7.79 -6.65 -18.28
N SER A 17 -6.91 -6.21 -19.18
CA SER A 17 -6.06 -5.04 -18.99
C SER A 17 -6.41 -3.94 -19.99
N ASN A 18 -6.34 -2.67 -19.58
CA ASN A 18 -6.30 -1.56 -20.55
C ASN A 18 -4.99 -1.59 -21.36
N PRO A 19 -4.89 -0.87 -22.49
CA PRO A 19 -3.64 -0.72 -23.21
C PRO A 19 -2.56 -0.07 -22.34
N ILE A 20 -1.63 -0.88 -21.84
CA ILE A 20 -0.49 -0.50 -20.98
C ILE A 20 0.79 -1.18 -21.52
N PRO A 21 2.01 -0.78 -21.08
CA PRO A 21 3.23 -1.50 -21.43
C PRO A 21 3.17 -2.96 -20.97
N GLN A 22 3.09 -3.88 -21.92
CA GLN A 22 3.04 -5.32 -21.66
C GLN A 22 3.51 -6.10 -22.90
N LEU A 23 3.91 -7.35 -22.70
CA LEU A 23 4.13 -8.28 -23.79
C LEU A 23 2.79 -8.69 -24.42
N SER A 24 2.79 -8.97 -25.72
CA SER A 24 1.56 -9.30 -26.43
C SER A 24 1.09 -10.72 -26.05
N PRO A 25 -0.18 -10.90 -25.64
CA PRO A 25 -0.74 -12.23 -25.45
C PRO A 25 -0.98 -12.96 -26.78
N GLU A 26 -0.98 -12.23 -27.92
CA GLU A 26 -1.24 -12.78 -29.24
C GLU A 26 0.04 -13.34 -29.87
N TYR A 27 0.05 -14.65 -30.14
CA TYR A 27 1.16 -15.31 -30.83
C TYR A 27 1.28 -14.81 -32.28
N GLY A 28 2.50 -14.52 -32.74
CA GLY A 28 2.77 -13.97 -34.07
C GLY A 28 2.67 -12.44 -34.16
N ALA A 29 2.12 -11.76 -33.16
CA ALA A 29 2.14 -10.30 -33.07
C ALA A 29 3.49 -9.80 -32.53
N GLY A 30 3.85 -8.55 -32.83
CA GLY A 30 4.98 -7.88 -32.20
C GLY A 30 4.76 -7.82 -30.68
N SER A 31 5.73 -8.29 -29.90
CA SER A 31 5.64 -8.36 -28.43
C SER A 31 6.80 -7.61 -27.83
N ARG A 32 6.49 -6.46 -27.24
CA ARG A 32 7.48 -5.54 -26.70
C ARG A 32 6.90 -4.75 -25.54
N LEU A 33 7.54 -4.86 -24.39
CA LEU A 33 7.36 -4.01 -23.23
C LEU A 33 8.52 -3.00 -23.21
N GLU A 34 8.21 -1.71 -23.21
CA GLU A 34 9.22 -0.66 -23.08
C GLU A 34 8.79 0.38 -22.05
N VAL A 35 9.68 0.67 -21.11
CA VAL A 35 9.47 1.70 -20.07
C VAL A 35 10.75 2.50 -19.88
N ASN A 36 10.61 3.76 -19.52
CA ASN A 36 11.74 4.61 -19.10
C ASN A 36 11.95 4.41 -17.59
N ILE A 37 13.16 4.63 -17.04
CA ILE A 37 13.40 4.53 -15.58
C ILE A 37 12.47 5.43 -14.76
N SER A 38 12.00 6.53 -15.35
CA SER A 38 10.95 7.36 -14.76
C SER A 38 9.63 6.60 -14.46
N ASN A 39 9.44 5.40 -15.02
CA ASN A 39 8.27 4.54 -14.85
C ASN A 39 8.55 3.28 -14.01
N THR A 40 9.61 3.26 -13.21
CA THR A 40 10.02 2.06 -12.45
C THR A 40 10.35 2.38 -11.00
N ALA A 41 9.89 1.56 -10.05
CA ALA A 41 10.25 1.70 -8.64
C ALA A 41 11.73 1.39 -8.37
N THR A 42 12.29 0.44 -9.11
CA THR A 42 13.70 0.07 -9.08
C THR A 42 14.20 0.01 -10.52
N PRO A 43 15.39 0.57 -10.85
CA PRO A 43 15.96 0.49 -12.20
C PRO A 43 16.48 -0.93 -12.49
N ALA A 44 15.55 -1.87 -12.70
CA ALA A 44 15.84 -3.29 -12.80
C ALA A 44 14.97 -4.00 -13.83
N ILE A 45 15.58 -4.95 -14.54
CA ILE A 45 14.86 -6.04 -15.22
C ILE A 45 15.09 -7.30 -14.39
N THR A 46 14.02 -7.97 -13.97
CA THR A 46 14.07 -9.22 -13.21
C THR A 46 13.50 -10.37 -14.04
N ILE A 47 14.19 -11.50 -14.05
CA ILE A 47 13.92 -12.62 -14.95
C ILE A 47 13.89 -13.91 -14.14
N LEU A 48 12.82 -14.69 -14.33
CA LEU A 48 12.72 -16.07 -13.85
C LEU A 48 12.75 -17.03 -15.04
N ASP A 49 13.90 -17.66 -15.28
CA ASP A 49 14.03 -18.76 -16.24
C ASP A 49 13.62 -20.07 -15.55
N ARG A 50 12.32 -20.41 -15.65
CA ARG A 50 11.77 -21.62 -15.04
C ARG A 50 12.38 -22.91 -15.59
N ALA A 51 12.74 -22.93 -16.87
CA ALA A 51 13.33 -24.12 -17.50
C ALA A 51 14.72 -24.43 -16.93
N LYS A 52 15.50 -23.37 -16.64
CA LYS A 52 16.84 -23.50 -16.05
C LYS A 52 16.86 -23.37 -14.53
N GLN A 53 15.71 -23.13 -13.89
CA GLN A 53 15.58 -22.89 -12.45
C GLN A 53 16.56 -21.79 -11.99
N LYS A 54 16.55 -20.67 -12.71
CA LYS A 54 17.51 -19.57 -12.53
C LYS A 54 16.80 -18.22 -12.48
N GLY A 55 17.21 -17.39 -11.53
CA GLY A 55 16.87 -15.98 -11.42
C GLY A 55 18.00 -15.10 -11.96
N ILE A 56 17.65 -14.03 -12.66
CA ILE A 56 18.60 -13.04 -13.18
C ILE A 56 18.05 -11.65 -12.90
N PHE A 57 18.87 -10.79 -12.30
CA PHE A 57 18.60 -9.35 -12.21
C PHE A 57 19.60 -8.59 -13.07
N LEU A 58 19.09 -7.61 -13.82
CA LEU A 58 19.88 -6.59 -14.50
C LEU A 58 19.55 -5.25 -13.84
N LEU A 59 20.39 -4.83 -12.89
CA LEU A 59 20.26 -3.55 -12.19
C LEU A 59 21.09 -2.50 -12.90
N THR A 60 20.57 -1.28 -13.06
CA THR A 60 21.24 -0.21 -13.81
C THR A 60 21.18 1.14 -13.09
N ASP A 61 22.05 2.06 -13.49
CA ASP A 61 21.95 3.47 -13.09
C ASP A 61 20.63 4.08 -13.62
N GLN A 62 20.20 5.23 -13.09
CA GLN A 62 18.99 5.90 -13.61
C GLN A 62 19.12 6.24 -15.10
N GLY A 63 20.30 6.66 -15.54
CA GLY A 63 20.55 7.20 -16.86
C GLY A 63 21.99 7.64 -17.04
N ILE A 64 22.27 8.29 -18.17
CA ILE A 64 23.57 8.89 -18.45
C ILE A 64 23.57 10.37 -18.08
N ASP A 65 24.68 10.87 -17.53
CA ASP A 65 24.90 12.31 -17.43
C ASP A 65 25.34 12.85 -18.80
N TRP A 66 24.53 13.75 -19.38
CA TRP A 66 24.78 14.37 -20.66
C TRP A 66 24.45 15.86 -20.60
N ASN A 67 25.39 16.74 -20.92
CA ASN A 67 25.22 18.20 -20.84
C ASN A 67 24.60 18.69 -19.51
N ASN A 68 25.10 18.17 -18.38
CA ASN A 68 24.60 18.45 -17.02
C ASN A 68 23.14 18.05 -16.78
N GLN A 69 22.60 17.11 -17.55
CA GLN A 69 21.27 16.54 -17.35
C GLN A 69 21.36 15.01 -17.27
N VAL A 70 20.52 14.41 -16.44
CA VAL A 70 20.33 12.96 -16.47
C VAL A 70 19.36 12.62 -17.60
N LEU A 71 19.82 11.83 -18.55
CA LEU A 71 18.98 11.22 -19.58
C LEU A 71 18.71 9.79 -19.17
N ASP A 72 17.48 9.53 -18.71
CA ASP A 72 17.08 8.23 -18.17
C ASP A 72 17.30 7.11 -19.18
N HIS A 73 17.66 5.92 -18.68
CA HIS A 73 17.65 4.71 -19.49
C HIS A 73 16.21 4.28 -19.82
N ALA A 74 16.09 3.39 -20.80
CA ALA A 74 14.86 2.60 -21.00
C ALA A 74 15.14 1.12 -20.76
N LEU A 75 14.18 0.45 -20.13
CA LEU A 75 14.15 -1.00 -19.95
C LEU A 75 13.18 -1.58 -20.96
N ILE A 76 13.68 -2.50 -21.77
CA ILE A 76 12.92 -3.08 -22.88
C ILE A 76 12.99 -4.60 -22.76
N VAL A 77 11.84 -5.24 -22.87
CA VAL A 77 11.69 -6.69 -23.05
C VAL A 77 10.98 -6.90 -24.37
N GLU A 78 11.56 -7.67 -25.27
CA GLU A 78 10.96 -7.98 -26.56
C GLU A 78 11.13 -9.45 -26.92
N GLU A 79 10.18 -9.98 -27.68
CA GLU A 79 10.19 -11.36 -28.12
C GLU A 79 10.07 -11.42 -29.64
N THR A 80 10.72 -12.40 -30.25
CA THR A 80 10.46 -12.71 -31.66
C THR A 80 8.99 -13.14 -31.85
N PRO A 81 8.38 -12.90 -33.04
CA PRO A 81 6.99 -13.27 -33.30
C PRO A 81 6.70 -14.76 -33.05
N ASP A 82 7.69 -15.63 -33.26
CA ASP A 82 7.61 -17.07 -33.01
C ASP A 82 7.90 -17.49 -31.54
N ARG A 83 8.19 -16.53 -30.66
CA ARG A 83 8.55 -16.72 -29.24
C ARG A 83 9.82 -17.55 -29.01
N SER A 84 10.67 -17.73 -30.02
CA SER A 84 11.90 -18.53 -29.90
C SER A 84 13.02 -17.78 -29.16
N VAL A 85 12.99 -16.44 -29.16
CA VAL A 85 13.98 -15.59 -28.49
C VAL A 85 13.27 -14.48 -27.71
N ALA A 86 13.73 -14.26 -26.47
CA ALA A 86 13.41 -13.10 -25.67
C ALA A 86 14.69 -12.28 -25.40
N SER A 87 14.62 -10.97 -25.66
CA SER A 87 15.71 -10.01 -25.46
C SER A 87 15.39 -9.09 -24.30
N PHE A 88 16.37 -8.88 -23.42
CA PHE A 88 16.29 -7.96 -22.28
C PHE A 88 17.33 -6.85 -22.48
N ILE A 89 16.88 -5.63 -22.68
CA ILE A 89 17.69 -4.54 -23.23
C ILE A 89 17.63 -3.33 -22.29
N ILE A 90 18.80 -2.74 -22.01
CA ILE A 90 18.94 -1.45 -21.36
C ILE A 90 19.42 -0.45 -22.42
N SER A 91 18.57 0.51 -22.78
CA SER A 91 18.88 1.56 -23.76
C SER A 91 19.41 2.81 -23.07
N ALA A 92 20.51 3.38 -23.58
CA ALA A 92 21.19 4.55 -23.02
C ALA A 92 21.54 5.62 -24.09
N PRO A 93 20.90 6.81 -24.08
CA PRO A 93 19.70 7.12 -23.30
C PRO A 93 18.52 6.24 -23.73
N GLY A 94 17.45 6.24 -22.94
CA GLY A 94 16.21 5.57 -23.32
C GLY A 94 15.58 6.25 -24.52
N VAL A 95 15.36 5.51 -25.62
CA VAL A 95 14.62 5.99 -26.79
C VAL A 95 13.47 5.01 -27.07
N ARG A 96 12.33 5.23 -26.42
CA ARG A 96 11.13 4.42 -26.62
C ARG A 96 10.47 4.72 -27.96
N GLU A 97 9.78 3.75 -28.52
CA GLU A 97 8.95 3.94 -29.71
C GLU A 97 7.69 4.77 -29.38
N ARG A 98 7.05 4.46 -28.26
CA ARG A 98 5.84 5.15 -27.77
C ARG A 98 5.98 5.51 -26.29
N LYS A 99 5.40 6.64 -25.90
CA LYS A 99 5.36 7.04 -24.49
C LYS A 99 4.07 6.50 -23.86
N PRO A 100 4.14 5.72 -22.76
CA PRO A 100 2.94 5.30 -22.03
C PRO A 100 2.18 6.51 -21.48
N GLU A 101 0.85 6.43 -21.46
CA GLU A 101 -0.03 7.40 -20.78
C GLU A 101 -0.80 6.67 -19.65
N PHE A 102 -1.75 7.38 -19.02
CA PHE A 102 -2.70 6.75 -18.08
C PHE A 102 -3.43 5.58 -18.74
N ILE A 103 -3.96 5.77 -19.96
CA ILE A 103 -4.48 4.70 -20.81
C ILE A 103 -3.90 4.89 -22.21
N GLY A 104 -3.33 3.83 -22.78
CA GLY A 104 -2.74 3.85 -24.12
C GLY A 104 -1.36 4.52 -24.15
N PHE A 105 -1.01 5.01 -25.34
CA PHE A 105 0.31 5.56 -25.59
C PHE A 105 0.27 6.71 -26.59
N SER A 106 1.12 7.70 -26.38
CA SER A 106 1.35 8.81 -27.30
C SER A 106 2.68 8.66 -28.07
N LYS A 107 2.94 9.62 -28.96
CA LYS A 107 4.21 9.70 -29.70
C LYS A 107 5.36 9.93 -28.71
N SER A 108 6.42 9.14 -28.84
CA SER A 108 7.60 9.27 -27.97
C SER A 108 8.31 10.63 -28.13
N PRO A 109 8.53 11.38 -27.03
CA PRO A 109 9.37 12.57 -27.04
C PRO A 109 10.87 12.22 -26.98
N ASP A 110 11.23 10.97 -26.69
CA ASP A 110 12.60 10.54 -26.42
C ASP A 110 13.50 10.70 -27.65
N ARG A 111 14.74 11.15 -27.46
CA ARG A 111 15.72 11.34 -28.53
C ARG A 111 17.09 10.85 -28.08
N GLY A 112 17.85 10.30 -29.03
CA GLY A 112 19.26 9.97 -28.82
C GLY A 112 20.14 11.22 -28.68
N VAL A 113 21.40 11.00 -28.31
CA VAL A 113 22.41 12.05 -28.21
C VAL A 113 23.32 12.07 -29.43
N GLN A 114 23.83 13.25 -29.79
CA GLN A 114 24.89 13.37 -30.79
C GLN A 114 26.25 13.30 -30.10
N VAL A 115 27.06 12.31 -30.45
CA VAL A 115 28.41 12.14 -29.91
C VAL A 115 29.46 12.69 -30.88
N LYS A 116 30.51 13.30 -30.33
CA LYS A 116 31.71 13.78 -31.03
C LYS A 116 32.91 12.94 -30.62
N LYS A 117 33.99 13.03 -31.40
CA LYS A 117 35.25 12.37 -31.08
C LYS A 117 35.74 12.84 -29.70
N GLY A 118 35.91 11.90 -28.77
CA GLY A 118 36.36 12.15 -27.40
C GLY A 118 35.24 12.11 -26.36
N ASP A 119 33.97 12.13 -26.77
CA ASP A 119 32.86 11.96 -25.84
C ASP A 119 32.86 10.54 -25.26
N GLN A 120 32.46 10.41 -24.00
CA GLN A 120 32.34 9.14 -23.30
C GLN A 120 30.92 8.98 -22.76
N ILE A 121 30.27 7.87 -23.11
CA ILE A 121 29.02 7.43 -22.49
C ILE A 121 29.34 6.21 -21.64
N VAL A 122 28.99 6.26 -20.36
CA VAL A 122 29.19 5.15 -19.42
C VAL A 122 27.83 4.57 -19.06
N ILE A 123 27.68 3.27 -19.28
CA ILE A 123 26.50 2.50 -18.88
C ILE A 123 27.00 1.49 -17.84
N ARG A 124 26.41 1.51 -16.65
CA ARG A 124 26.74 0.56 -15.59
C ARG A 124 25.57 -0.37 -15.37
N VAL A 125 25.86 -1.66 -15.42
CA VAL A 125 24.87 -2.71 -15.20
C VAL A 125 25.47 -3.72 -14.23
N THR A 126 24.73 -4.07 -13.18
CA THR A 126 25.06 -5.19 -12.31
C THR A 126 24.15 -6.35 -12.67
N GLU A 127 24.76 -7.44 -13.16
CA GLU A 127 24.06 -8.71 -13.32
C GLU A 127 24.18 -9.51 -12.02
N VAL A 128 23.03 -9.98 -11.52
CA VAL A 128 22.97 -10.95 -10.43
C VAL A 128 22.29 -12.22 -10.92
N THR A 129 23.04 -13.32 -11.01
CA THR A 129 22.55 -14.64 -11.39
C THR A 129 22.48 -15.54 -10.14
N PHE A 130 21.39 -16.28 -9.96
CA PHE A 130 21.23 -17.19 -8.81
C PHE A 130 20.25 -18.36 -9.09
N PRO A 131 20.35 -19.49 -8.36
CA PRO A 131 19.34 -20.54 -8.40
C PRO A 131 17.98 -20.00 -7.91
N CYS A 132 16.92 -20.23 -8.67
CA CYS A 132 15.59 -19.72 -8.35
C CYS A 132 14.51 -20.59 -9.01
N LYS A 133 13.61 -21.17 -8.20
CA LYS A 133 12.61 -22.12 -8.72
C LYS A 133 11.28 -21.46 -9.10
N ASP A 134 10.91 -20.42 -8.39
CA ASP A 134 9.57 -19.83 -8.43
C ASP A 134 9.59 -18.32 -8.17
N VAL A 135 8.41 -17.72 -8.29
CA VAL A 135 8.19 -16.28 -8.08
C VAL A 135 8.54 -15.87 -6.65
N PRO A 136 8.05 -16.54 -5.58
CA PRO A 136 8.42 -16.20 -4.21
C PRO A 136 9.93 -16.10 -3.98
N GLU A 137 10.72 -17.07 -4.47
CA GLU A 137 12.18 -17.03 -4.35
C GLU A 137 12.81 -15.85 -5.12
N LEU A 138 12.30 -15.54 -6.32
CA LEU A 138 12.75 -14.40 -7.10
C LEU A 138 12.51 -13.10 -6.33
N LEU A 139 11.30 -12.91 -5.81
CA LEU A 139 10.91 -11.71 -5.07
C LEU A 139 11.68 -11.57 -3.75
N ALA A 140 11.88 -12.67 -3.03
CA ALA A 140 12.68 -12.68 -1.80
C ALA A 140 14.14 -12.25 -2.06
N ARG A 141 14.70 -12.64 -3.21
CA ARG A 141 16.03 -12.16 -3.61
C ARG A 141 16.01 -10.71 -4.06
N PHE A 142 14.96 -10.29 -4.77
CA PHE A 142 14.78 -8.89 -5.19
C PHE A 142 14.72 -7.96 -3.98
N MET A 143 13.96 -8.32 -2.94
CA MET A 143 13.87 -7.54 -1.71
C MET A 143 15.25 -7.21 -1.12
N LYS A 144 16.19 -8.17 -1.14
CA LYS A 144 17.56 -7.97 -0.63
C LYS A 144 18.43 -7.10 -1.54
N ASP A 145 18.30 -7.28 -2.86
CA ASP A 145 19.19 -6.65 -3.83
C ASP A 145 18.63 -5.34 -4.43
N ARG A 146 17.38 -4.96 -4.15
CA ARG A 146 16.69 -3.80 -4.75
C ARG A 146 17.41 -2.45 -4.60
N LYS A 147 18.32 -2.33 -3.62
CA LYS A 147 19.12 -1.14 -3.34
C LYS A 147 20.61 -1.31 -3.64
N SER A 148 21.05 -2.47 -4.14
CA SER A 148 22.48 -2.80 -4.18
C SER A 148 23.28 -2.10 -5.29
N HIS A 149 22.61 -1.55 -6.31
CA HIS A 149 23.26 -0.92 -7.47
C HIS A 149 23.31 0.60 -7.39
N ALA A 150 22.13 1.25 -7.36
CA ALA A 150 22.02 2.70 -7.52
C ALA A 150 22.57 3.50 -6.32
N GLY A 151 22.82 2.85 -5.17
CA GLY A 151 23.28 3.51 -3.95
C GLY A 151 22.37 4.66 -3.54
N GLY A 152 22.88 5.60 -2.74
CA GLY A 152 22.18 6.84 -2.46
C GLY A 152 22.23 7.35 -1.03
N GLU A 153 21.81 8.60 -0.86
CA GLU A 153 21.50 9.14 0.46
C GLU A 153 20.28 8.43 1.04
N ALA A 154 20.35 8.12 2.34
CA ALA A 154 19.21 7.58 3.06
C ALA A 154 18.01 8.55 3.02
N PRO A 155 16.77 8.04 3.18
CA PRO A 155 15.59 8.91 3.31
C PRO A 155 15.78 9.95 4.43
N ARG A 156 15.35 11.18 4.16
CA ARG A 156 15.60 12.36 5.01
C ARG A 156 14.75 12.34 6.29
N ASN A 157 15.29 12.88 7.38
CA ASN A 157 14.53 13.17 8.59
C ASN A 157 13.86 14.55 8.47
N LEU A 158 12.60 14.60 8.02
CA LEU A 158 11.90 15.86 7.75
C LEU A 158 10.89 16.24 8.83
N MET A 159 10.04 15.30 9.25
CA MET A 159 8.87 15.60 10.08
C MET A 159 8.56 14.43 11.00
N PRO A 160 8.64 14.58 12.33
CA PRO A 160 8.33 13.50 13.25
C PRO A 160 6.91 12.98 13.06
N MET A 161 6.67 11.70 13.30
CA MET A 161 5.35 11.06 13.15
C MET A 161 4.28 11.75 14.02
N SER A 162 4.66 12.32 15.16
CA SER A 162 3.74 13.12 16.00
C SER A 162 3.24 14.40 15.31
N GLU A 163 4.10 15.06 14.53
CA GLU A 163 3.73 16.24 13.74
C GLU A 163 2.89 15.84 12.52
N VAL A 164 3.24 14.72 11.86
CA VAL A 164 2.41 14.13 10.79
C VAL A 164 1.01 13.84 11.31
N LEU A 165 0.87 13.14 12.43
CA LEU A 165 -0.42 12.80 13.04
C LEU A 165 -1.26 14.05 13.29
N THR A 166 -0.66 15.09 13.89
CA THR A 166 -1.34 16.35 14.20
C THR A 166 -1.94 16.99 12.94
N ARG A 167 -1.16 17.05 11.85
CA ARG A 167 -1.62 17.63 10.58
C ARG A 167 -2.68 16.76 9.91
N MET A 168 -2.49 15.45 9.89
CA MET A 168 -3.40 14.53 9.22
C MET A 168 -4.75 14.45 9.94
N VAL A 169 -4.77 14.40 11.27
CA VAL A 169 -6.00 14.50 12.09
C VAL A 169 -6.75 15.78 11.76
N LYS A 170 -6.07 16.93 11.78
CA LYS A 170 -6.67 18.21 11.42
C LYS A 170 -7.27 18.19 10.00
N ASN A 171 -6.57 17.59 9.04
CA ASN A 171 -7.05 17.52 7.66
C ASN A 171 -8.27 16.59 7.50
N ILE A 172 -8.35 15.52 8.28
CA ILE A 172 -9.52 14.64 8.33
C ILE A 172 -10.69 15.36 8.98
N ASP A 173 -10.47 16.09 10.09
CA ASP A 173 -11.49 16.93 10.73
C ASP A 173 -12.03 18.03 9.82
N ASP A 174 -11.18 18.67 9.02
CA ASP A 174 -11.60 19.69 8.04
C ASP A 174 -12.60 19.12 7.00
N ARG A 175 -12.68 17.79 6.85
CA ARG A 175 -13.61 17.07 5.96
C ARG A 175 -14.83 16.48 6.68
N TYR A 176 -15.07 16.84 7.93
CA TYR A 176 -16.29 16.48 8.61
C TYR A 176 -17.46 17.31 8.05
N TYR A 177 -18.36 16.67 7.32
CA TYR A 177 -19.52 17.29 6.71
C TYR A 177 -20.64 17.48 7.73
N ILE A 178 -21.25 18.67 7.71
CA ILE A 178 -22.44 19.01 8.49
C ILE A 178 -23.52 19.44 7.49
N GLY A 179 -24.48 18.56 7.21
CA GLY A 179 -25.65 18.84 6.38
C GLY A 179 -26.92 19.01 7.21
N ASP A 180 -28.04 19.25 6.52
CA ASP A 180 -29.35 19.48 7.15
C ASP A 180 -29.86 18.24 7.90
N GLN A 181 -29.56 17.05 7.38
CA GLN A 181 -30.06 15.77 7.92
C GLN A 181 -28.98 14.93 8.60
N TRP A 182 -27.74 15.00 8.10
CA TRP A 182 -26.67 14.07 8.46
C TRP A 182 -25.36 14.79 8.69
N GLN A 183 -24.50 14.15 9.50
CA GLN A 183 -23.12 14.58 9.68
C GLN A 183 -22.21 13.36 9.58
N TYR A 184 -21.09 13.48 8.88
CA TYR A 184 -20.18 12.35 8.66
C TYR A 184 -18.83 12.83 8.15
N TYR A 185 -17.79 12.01 8.34
CA TYR A 185 -16.50 12.23 7.67
C TYR A 185 -16.59 11.90 6.18
N CYS A 186 -16.12 12.82 5.34
CA CYS A 186 -16.01 12.57 3.90
C CYS A 186 -14.68 11.86 3.55
N PRO A 187 -14.69 10.98 2.52
CA PRO A 187 -13.50 10.26 2.07
C PRO A 187 -12.47 11.18 1.43
N GLU A 188 -12.94 12.19 0.70
CA GLU A 188 -12.17 13.18 -0.05
C GLU A 188 -12.90 14.55 -0.02
N ASN A 189 -12.54 15.50 -0.89
CA ASN A 189 -13.29 16.75 -1.06
C ASN A 189 -14.65 16.51 -1.74
N ALA A 190 -15.54 15.88 -0.99
CA ALA A 190 -16.84 15.42 -1.41
C ALA A 190 -17.87 15.73 -0.33
N ASN A 191 -19.14 15.68 -0.69
CA ASN A 191 -20.26 15.64 0.25
C ASN A 191 -20.92 14.25 0.24
N TRP A 192 -20.22 13.21 -0.17
CA TRP A 192 -20.74 11.85 -0.28
C TRP A 192 -19.71 10.87 0.30
N MET A 193 -20.14 9.65 0.59
CA MET A 193 -19.33 8.60 1.21
C MET A 193 -18.88 7.56 0.16
N SER A 194 -17.60 7.21 0.14
CA SER A 194 -17.09 5.95 -0.44
C SER A 194 -17.08 4.93 0.68
N TYR A 195 -17.62 3.73 0.48
CA TYR A 195 -17.62 2.75 1.57
C TYR A 195 -16.25 2.12 1.83
N GLY A 196 -15.39 2.03 0.81
CA GLY A 196 -14.03 1.50 0.91
C GLY A 196 -13.10 2.01 -0.20
N TRP A 197 -11.97 1.32 -0.38
CA TRP A 197 -10.86 1.70 -1.27
C TRP A 197 -10.18 3.02 -0.85
N ILE A 198 -10.63 4.16 -1.38
CA ILE A 198 -10.05 5.49 -1.09
C ILE A 198 -10.60 6.15 0.19
N GLY A 199 -11.35 5.42 1.02
CA GLY A 199 -11.68 5.92 2.36
C GLY A 199 -13.12 5.70 2.81
N GLY A 200 -13.57 6.63 3.66
CA GLY A 200 -14.90 6.67 4.28
C GLY A 200 -14.92 6.05 5.67
N LEU A 201 -15.39 4.80 5.77
CA LEU A 201 -15.48 4.08 7.04
C LEU A 201 -14.12 3.71 7.67
N MET A 202 -13.03 3.75 6.93
CA MET A 202 -11.67 3.54 7.47
C MET A 202 -11.05 4.85 7.94
N ASN A 203 -11.48 5.99 7.39
CA ASN A 203 -10.98 7.30 7.79
C ASN A 203 -11.38 7.65 9.22
N THR A 204 -12.42 6.97 9.75
CA THR A 204 -12.84 7.08 11.14
C THR A 204 -11.93 6.35 12.11
N TYR A 205 -11.13 5.37 11.67
CA TYR A 205 -10.25 4.60 12.57
C TYR A 205 -9.21 5.48 13.28
N PRO A 206 -8.40 6.31 12.60
CA PRO A 206 -7.45 7.18 13.29
C PRO A 206 -8.14 8.21 14.20
N MET A 207 -9.35 8.66 13.85
CA MET A 207 -10.12 9.60 14.68
C MET A 207 -10.65 8.91 15.95
N LEU A 208 -11.13 7.67 15.82
CA LEU A 208 -11.58 6.85 16.93
C LEU A 208 -10.43 6.49 17.89
N ALA A 209 -9.22 6.30 17.34
CA ALA A 209 -8.00 6.01 18.10
C ALA A 209 -7.56 7.16 19.02
N LEU A 210 -7.96 8.41 18.76
CA LEU A 210 -7.69 9.56 19.63
C LEU A 210 -8.31 9.40 21.02
N GLY A 211 -9.42 8.65 21.11
CA GLY A 211 -9.99 8.22 22.38
C GLY A 211 -10.80 9.28 23.13
N ASP A 212 -10.96 10.50 22.60
CA ASP A 212 -11.81 11.53 23.19
C ASP A 212 -13.29 11.43 22.77
N ALA A 213 -14.15 12.21 23.44
CA ALA A 213 -15.59 12.17 23.25
C ALA A 213 -16.06 12.87 21.97
N GLU A 214 -15.35 13.90 21.50
CA GLU A 214 -15.72 14.64 20.29
C GLU A 214 -15.58 13.75 19.07
N HIS A 215 -14.40 13.15 18.89
CA HIS A 215 -14.15 12.28 17.76
C HIS A 215 -15.00 11.02 17.81
N LEU A 216 -15.24 10.45 19.01
CA LEU A 216 -16.20 9.36 19.16
C LEU A 216 -17.57 9.77 18.61
N GLN A 217 -18.11 10.92 18.98
CA GLN A 217 -19.42 11.36 18.49
C GLN A 217 -19.44 11.55 16.97
N LYS A 218 -18.42 12.17 16.37
CA LYS A 218 -18.30 12.32 14.91
C LYS A 218 -18.24 10.96 14.18
N VAL A 219 -17.53 9.99 14.76
CA VAL A 219 -17.45 8.61 14.23
C VAL A 219 -18.80 7.92 14.34
N LYS A 220 -19.52 8.04 15.47
CA LYS A 220 -20.88 7.50 15.62
C LYS A 220 -21.82 8.06 14.55
N ASN A 221 -21.81 9.38 14.34
CA ASN A 221 -22.64 10.03 13.32
C ASN A 221 -22.33 9.48 11.91
N THR A 222 -21.05 9.21 11.62
CA THR A 222 -20.62 8.59 10.37
C THR A 222 -21.16 7.18 10.21
N PHE A 223 -21.13 6.37 11.28
CA PHE A 223 -21.67 5.00 11.28
C PHE A 223 -23.20 4.99 11.14
N ASP A 224 -23.89 5.87 11.87
CA ASP A 224 -25.35 6.05 11.81
C ASP A 224 -25.81 6.48 10.42
N PHE A 225 -25.01 7.26 9.70
CA PHE A 225 -25.26 7.63 8.32
C PHE A 225 -24.99 6.47 7.34
N ALA A 226 -23.84 5.81 7.45
CA ALA A 226 -23.37 4.90 6.40
C ALA A 226 -23.88 3.45 6.56
N LEU A 227 -23.78 2.84 7.75
CA LEU A 227 -23.98 1.40 7.91
C LEU A 227 -25.42 0.91 7.66
N PRO A 228 -26.48 1.64 8.05
CA PRO A 228 -27.85 1.22 7.77
C PRO A 228 -28.25 1.36 6.29
N ARG A 229 -27.53 2.16 5.50
CA ARG A 229 -27.92 2.57 4.14
C ARG A 229 -27.11 1.87 3.04
N ALA A 230 -27.58 2.02 1.81
CA ALA A 230 -26.95 1.55 0.57
C ALA A 230 -26.42 0.10 0.62
N LYS A 231 -27.27 -0.81 1.10
CA LYS A 231 -27.08 -2.26 1.01
C LYS A 231 -28.07 -2.89 0.04
N GLY A 232 -27.63 -3.89 -0.71
CA GLY A 232 -28.52 -4.77 -1.45
C GLY A 232 -29.02 -5.94 -0.60
N LYS A 233 -29.97 -6.70 -1.14
CA LYS A 233 -30.57 -7.87 -0.46
C LYS A 233 -29.56 -8.95 -0.08
N SER A 234 -28.41 -9.01 -0.77
CA SER A 234 -27.34 -9.96 -0.49
C SER A 234 -26.57 -9.69 0.81
N GLY A 235 -26.64 -8.44 1.33
CA GLY A 235 -25.80 -7.96 2.43
C GLY A 235 -24.58 -7.16 1.98
N TYR A 236 -24.24 -7.16 0.69
CA TYR A 236 -23.23 -6.26 0.15
C TYR A 236 -23.70 -4.80 0.08
N TYR A 237 -22.73 -3.89 0.14
CA TYR A 237 -22.93 -2.46 -0.01
C TYR A 237 -22.69 -2.02 -1.46
N TYR A 238 -23.47 -1.03 -1.89
CA TYR A 238 -23.15 -0.23 -3.07
C TYR A 238 -21.89 0.61 -2.78
N ASP A 239 -21.16 0.98 -3.83
CA ASP A 239 -19.85 1.61 -3.70
C ASP A 239 -19.88 2.99 -3.00
N VAL A 240 -20.92 3.79 -3.24
CA VAL A 240 -21.02 5.18 -2.76
C VAL A 240 -22.42 5.52 -2.27
N LEU A 241 -22.48 6.45 -1.30
CA LEU A 241 -23.72 6.96 -0.68
C LEU A 241 -23.72 8.50 -0.74
N GLY A 242 -24.73 9.09 -1.36
CA GLY A 242 -24.91 10.54 -1.47
C GLY A 242 -25.38 11.18 -0.15
N ALA A 243 -25.20 12.49 -0.02
CA ALA A 243 -25.68 13.28 1.13
C ALA A 243 -27.21 13.15 1.39
N ASP A 244 -27.96 12.79 0.36
CA ASP A 244 -29.40 12.52 0.43
C ASP A 244 -29.73 11.14 1.02
N GLY A 245 -28.72 10.37 1.40
CA GLY A 245 -28.85 9.03 1.95
C GLY A 245 -29.15 7.95 0.90
N LYS A 246 -28.94 8.22 -0.39
CA LYS A 246 -29.19 7.26 -1.47
C LYS A 246 -27.90 6.81 -2.18
N PRO A 247 -27.83 5.56 -2.64
CA PRO A 247 -26.72 5.13 -3.47
C PRO A 247 -26.77 5.84 -4.83
N PHE A 248 -25.60 6.15 -5.37
CA PHE A 248 -25.46 6.60 -6.76
C PHE A 248 -24.31 5.86 -7.43
N SER A 249 -24.18 6.02 -8.74
CA SER A 249 -23.22 5.24 -9.53
C SER A 249 -21.94 6.03 -9.79
N ARG A 250 -20.79 5.42 -9.47
CA ARG A 250 -19.44 5.87 -9.83
C ARG A 250 -18.64 4.70 -10.40
N ASP A 251 -17.51 5.00 -11.02
CA ASP A 251 -16.56 4.01 -11.53
C ASP A 251 -17.27 3.00 -12.47
N ALA A 252 -17.13 1.69 -12.22
CA ALA A 252 -17.83 0.65 -12.98
C ALA A 252 -19.36 0.77 -12.93
N ALA A 253 -19.91 1.13 -11.78
CA ALA A 253 -21.35 1.22 -11.58
C ALA A 253 -21.99 2.31 -12.45
N ALA A 254 -21.22 3.34 -12.86
CA ALA A 254 -21.71 4.39 -13.75
C ALA A 254 -22.16 3.85 -15.12
N ASN A 255 -21.53 2.77 -15.59
CA ASN A 255 -21.88 2.12 -16.85
C ASN A 255 -22.69 0.82 -16.64
N HIS A 256 -22.55 0.18 -15.47
CA HIS A 256 -23.25 -1.06 -15.11
C HIS A 256 -23.88 -0.93 -13.71
N PRO A 257 -25.04 -0.25 -13.58
CA PRO A 257 -25.67 -0.02 -12.29
C PRO A 257 -25.94 -1.33 -11.54
N GLY A 258 -25.71 -1.33 -10.22
CA GLY A 258 -25.93 -2.50 -9.37
C GLY A 258 -24.69 -3.36 -9.10
N VAL A 259 -23.57 -3.11 -9.79
CA VAL A 259 -22.30 -3.74 -9.44
C VAL A 259 -21.56 -2.95 -8.35
N GLY A 260 -20.89 -3.66 -7.45
CA GLY A 260 -20.03 -3.09 -6.42
C GLY A 260 -18.63 -3.70 -6.50
N LEU A 261 -17.60 -2.89 -6.25
CA LEU A 261 -16.22 -3.35 -6.23
C LEU A 261 -15.99 -4.25 -5.01
N THR A 262 -15.51 -5.47 -5.24
CA THR A 262 -15.30 -6.45 -4.17
C THR A 262 -14.34 -5.91 -3.09
N ARG A 263 -13.27 -5.21 -3.51
CA ARG A 263 -12.33 -4.53 -2.60
C ARG A 263 -13.02 -3.60 -1.61
N LYS A 264 -13.92 -2.72 -2.07
CA LYS A 264 -14.61 -1.74 -1.20
C LYS A 264 -15.38 -2.45 -0.08
N ASN A 265 -16.09 -3.54 -0.41
CA ASN A 265 -16.81 -4.34 0.57
C ASN A 265 -15.86 -5.10 1.53
N GLY A 266 -14.71 -5.57 1.05
CA GLY A 266 -13.69 -6.19 1.90
C GLY A 266 -13.09 -5.22 2.92
N ASP A 267 -12.85 -3.97 2.49
CA ASP A 267 -12.37 -2.90 3.37
C ASP A 267 -13.40 -2.57 4.47
N ILE A 268 -14.69 -2.47 4.15
CA ILE A 268 -15.75 -2.27 5.16
C ILE A 268 -15.66 -3.35 6.23
N LEU A 269 -15.62 -4.63 5.82
CA LEU A 269 -15.63 -5.74 6.76
C LEU A 269 -14.41 -5.69 7.69
N TYR A 270 -13.21 -5.53 7.14
CA TYR A 270 -11.98 -5.45 7.93
C TYR A 270 -12.00 -4.26 8.89
N TRP A 271 -12.21 -3.05 8.38
CA TRP A 271 -12.09 -1.83 9.18
C TRP A 271 -13.21 -1.68 10.20
N MET A 272 -14.43 -2.13 9.92
CA MET A 272 -15.52 -2.04 10.90
C MET A 272 -15.32 -3.01 12.06
N VAL A 273 -14.93 -4.26 11.77
CA VAL A 273 -14.63 -5.22 12.85
C VAL A 273 -13.44 -4.72 13.69
N LYS A 274 -12.38 -4.21 13.05
CA LYS A 274 -11.23 -3.62 13.73
C LYS A 274 -11.61 -2.43 14.62
N GLN A 275 -12.51 -1.55 14.16
CA GLN A 275 -13.04 -0.42 14.95
C GLN A 275 -13.90 -0.87 16.14
N PHE A 276 -14.71 -1.90 15.97
CA PHE A 276 -15.48 -2.44 17.10
C PHE A 276 -14.57 -3.10 18.15
N MET A 277 -13.51 -3.79 17.72
CA MET A 277 -12.47 -4.30 18.62
C MET A 277 -11.79 -3.13 19.35
N LEU A 278 -11.45 -2.06 18.64
CA LEU A 278 -10.85 -0.86 19.24
C LEU A 278 -11.77 -0.24 20.32
N LEU A 279 -13.07 -0.12 20.06
CA LEU A 279 -14.04 0.36 21.04
C LEU A 279 -14.10 -0.53 22.29
N LYS A 280 -14.06 -1.86 22.12
CA LYS A 280 -14.02 -2.81 23.24
C LYS A 280 -12.73 -2.63 24.06
N GLU A 281 -11.59 -2.50 23.41
CA GLU A 281 -10.28 -2.29 24.06
C GLU A 281 -10.14 -0.92 24.74
N GLN A 282 -10.86 0.10 24.25
CA GLN A 282 -10.98 1.41 24.90
C GLN A 282 -12.01 1.42 26.04
N GLU A 283 -12.56 0.26 26.45
CA GLU A 283 -13.61 0.14 27.47
C GLU A 283 -14.92 0.86 27.10
N LYS A 284 -15.19 1.03 25.80
CA LYS A 284 -16.36 1.71 25.24
C LYS A 284 -17.30 0.74 24.50
N ALA A 285 -17.35 -0.52 24.91
CA ALA A 285 -18.21 -1.54 24.29
C ALA A 285 -19.69 -1.11 24.21
N ASN A 286 -20.19 -0.39 25.22
CA ASN A 286 -21.57 0.12 25.25
C ASN A 286 -21.87 1.23 24.21
N ALA A 287 -20.85 1.76 23.54
CA ALA A 287 -21.02 2.72 22.46
C ALA A 287 -21.30 2.07 21.10
N ILE A 288 -21.12 0.75 20.99
CA ILE A 288 -21.37 -0.01 19.77
C ILE A 288 -22.88 -0.22 19.64
N ASP A 289 -23.48 0.36 18.60
CA ASP A 289 -24.90 0.15 18.31
C ASP A 289 -25.12 -1.28 17.77
N PRO A 290 -26.09 -2.04 18.33
CA PRO A 290 -26.43 -3.38 17.84
C PRO A 290 -26.82 -3.42 16.35
N GLU A 291 -27.37 -2.35 15.79
CA GLU A 291 -27.68 -2.24 14.37
C GLU A 291 -26.39 -2.22 13.53
N TRP A 292 -25.35 -1.50 13.98
CA TRP A 292 -24.05 -1.49 13.31
C TRP A 292 -23.43 -2.89 13.28
N GLU A 293 -23.39 -3.58 14.44
CA GLU A 293 -22.89 -4.95 14.53
C GLU A 293 -23.68 -5.90 13.63
N THR A 294 -25.00 -5.75 13.58
CA THR A 294 -25.87 -6.58 12.72
C THR A 294 -25.55 -6.38 11.24
N ASN A 295 -25.37 -5.13 10.82
CA ASN A 295 -25.08 -4.79 9.43
C ASN A 295 -23.73 -5.33 8.96
N VAL A 296 -22.69 -5.21 9.79
CA VAL A 296 -21.36 -5.74 9.48
C VAL A 296 -21.34 -7.27 9.49
N ARG A 297 -22.12 -7.91 10.38
CA ARG A 297 -22.29 -9.37 10.36
C ARG A 297 -22.97 -9.85 9.08
N LEU A 298 -24.00 -9.16 8.61
CA LEU A 298 -24.68 -9.51 7.34
C LEU A 298 -23.73 -9.40 6.14
N LEU A 299 -22.79 -8.45 6.16
CA LEU A 299 -21.73 -8.37 5.14
C LEU A 299 -20.77 -9.57 5.21
N ALA A 300 -20.37 -10.01 6.42
CA ALA A 300 -19.58 -11.22 6.59
C ALA A 300 -20.32 -12.47 6.06
N ASP A 301 -21.62 -12.58 6.38
CA ASP A 301 -22.50 -13.64 5.88
C ASP A 301 -22.58 -13.61 4.34
N ALA A 302 -22.65 -12.43 3.72
CA ALA A 302 -22.67 -12.26 2.27
C ALA A 302 -21.40 -12.80 1.59
N PHE A 303 -20.22 -12.49 2.15
CA PHE A 303 -18.95 -13.04 1.66
C PHE A 303 -18.89 -14.56 1.76
N VAL A 304 -19.34 -15.13 2.87
CA VAL A 304 -19.37 -16.59 3.06
C VAL A 304 -20.33 -17.26 2.09
N ASN A 305 -21.53 -16.71 1.91
CA ASN A 305 -22.54 -17.25 0.99
C ASN A 305 -22.04 -17.24 -0.46
N THR A 306 -21.45 -16.11 -0.88
CA THR A 306 -20.90 -15.94 -2.22
C THR A 306 -19.76 -16.92 -2.48
N TRP A 307 -18.84 -17.07 -1.52
CA TRP A 307 -17.73 -18.02 -1.63
C TRP A 307 -18.23 -19.46 -1.73
N LYS A 308 -19.16 -19.87 -0.86
CA LYS A 308 -19.74 -21.22 -0.91
C LYS A 308 -20.45 -21.52 -2.23
N LYS A 309 -21.03 -20.50 -2.89
CA LYS A 309 -21.72 -20.64 -4.17
C LYS A 309 -20.78 -20.66 -5.37
N HIS A 310 -19.75 -19.81 -5.38
CA HIS A 310 -18.95 -19.54 -6.58
C HIS A 310 -17.47 -19.92 -6.48
N GLY A 311 -16.94 -20.12 -5.27
CA GLY A 311 -15.51 -20.36 -5.02
C GLY A 311 -14.62 -19.15 -5.30
N THR A 312 -15.19 -17.95 -5.45
CA THR A 312 -14.49 -16.69 -5.69
C THR A 312 -15.41 -15.51 -5.34
N TRP A 313 -14.84 -14.34 -5.09
CA TRP A 313 -15.58 -13.07 -4.97
C TRP A 313 -15.45 -12.16 -6.19
N GLY A 314 -14.65 -12.56 -7.18
CA GLY A 314 -14.42 -11.78 -8.40
C GLY A 314 -13.89 -10.36 -8.15
N ASN A 315 -13.89 -9.55 -9.22
CA ASN A 315 -13.52 -8.14 -9.21
C ASN A 315 -14.68 -7.25 -8.81
N TYR A 316 -15.84 -7.55 -9.39
CA TYR A 316 -17.10 -6.90 -9.09
C TYR A 316 -18.13 -7.96 -8.78
N LEU A 317 -19.08 -7.60 -7.92
CA LEU A 317 -20.20 -8.41 -7.51
C LEU A 317 -21.51 -7.65 -7.68
N ASP A 318 -22.58 -8.40 -7.89
CA ASP A 318 -23.93 -7.87 -7.89
C ASP A 318 -24.35 -7.55 -6.46
N VAL A 319 -24.64 -6.29 -6.18
CA VAL A 319 -24.95 -5.86 -4.81
C VAL A 319 -26.27 -6.47 -4.32
N GLU A 320 -27.24 -6.68 -5.21
CA GLU A 320 -28.55 -7.22 -4.82
C GLU A 320 -28.55 -8.74 -4.62
N SER A 321 -27.95 -9.50 -5.55
CA SER A 321 -27.99 -10.96 -5.53
C SER A 321 -26.76 -11.62 -4.89
N GLY A 322 -25.63 -10.91 -4.79
CA GLY A 322 -24.36 -11.48 -4.37
C GLY A 322 -23.68 -12.34 -5.45
N ASP A 323 -24.21 -12.39 -6.68
CA ASP A 323 -23.56 -13.10 -7.78
C ASP A 323 -22.37 -12.33 -8.33
N ILE A 324 -21.37 -13.04 -8.84
CA ILE A 324 -20.14 -12.42 -9.36
C ILE A 324 -20.39 -11.75 -10.70
N ALA A 325 -20.02 -10.48 -10.82
CA ALA A 325 -20.21 -9.66 -12.01
C ALA A 325 -19.02 -9.73 -12.95
N VAL A 326 -17.80 -9.74 -12.41
CA VAL A 326 -16.55 -9.84 -13.17
C VAL A 326 -15.61 -10.79 -12.42
N TYR A 327 -15.01 -11.76 -13.11
CA TYR A 327 -14.22 -12.85 -12.52
C TYR A 327 -12.70 -12.62 -12.64
N ASN A 328 -11.89 -13.59 -12.19
CA ASN A 328 -10.45 -13.72 -12.46
C ASN A 328 -9.57 -12.56 -11.97
N THR A 329 -9.51 -12.39 -10.66
CA THR A 329 -8.74 -11.33 -9.98
C THR A 329 -8.49 -11.69 -8.51
N THR A 330 -7.74 -10.85 -7.81
CA THR A 330 -7.55 -10.88 -6.35
C THR A 330 -8.21 -9.68 -5.64
N SER A 331 -9.15 -8.97 -6.28
CA SER A 331 -9.83 -7.78 -5.72
C SER A 331 -10.40 -7.99 -4.31
N GLY A 332 -10.89 -9.19 -4.01
CA GLY A 332 -11.41 -9.55 -2.70
C GLY A 332 -10.37 -9.87 -1.64
N ALA A 333 -9.08 -9.56 -1.84
CA ALA A 333 -8.01 -9.87 -0.90
C ALA A 333 -8.35 -9.42 0.53
N MET A 334 -8.79 -8.17 0.74
CA MET A 334 -9.08 -7.64 2.08
C MET A 334 -10.23 -8.36 2.81
N ALA A 335 -11.17 -8.98 2.09
CA ALA A 335 -12.25 -9.74 2.71
C ALA A 335 -11.73 -10.96 3.49
N VAL A 336 -10.54 -11.46 3.16
CA VAL A 336 -9.84 -12.49 3.95
C VAL A 336 -9.54 -11.97 5.36
N ALA A 337 -8.87 -10.81 5.47
CA ALA A 337 -8.60 -10.18 6.77
C ALA A 337 -9.90 -9.91 7.54
N GLY A 338 -10.90 -9.36 6.85
CA GLY A 338 -12.21 -9.05 7.42
C GLY A 338 -12.91 -10.28 8.00
N LEU A 339 -12.97 -11.39 7.26
CA LEU A 339 -13.56 -12.63 7.74
C LEU A 339 -12.75 -13.27 8.87
N ALA A 340 -11.42 -13.18 8.82
CA ALA A 340 -10.56 -13.68 9.89
C ALA A 340 -10.84 -12.96 11.22
N LEU A 341 -10.90 -11.63 11.22
CA LEU A 341 -11.28 -10.86 12.41
C LEU A 341 -12.73 -11.10 12.84
N ALA A 342 -13.66 -11.11 11.87
CA ALA A 342 -15.08 -11.36 12.12
C ALA A 342 -15.30 -12.72 12.80
N SER A 343 -14.48 -13.74 12.47
CA SER A 343 -14.60 -15.07 13.05
C SER A 343 -14.44 -15.07 14.57
N GLY A 344 -13.45 -14.33 15.09
CA GLY A 344 -13.23 -14.16 16.52
C GLY A 344 -14.25 -13.23 17.15
N TYR A 345 -14.56 -12.11 16.47
CA TYR A 345 -15.47 -11.10 16.99
C TYR A 345 -16.91 -11.61 17.16
N TYR A 346 -17.44 -12.32 16.17
CA TYR A 346 -18.80 -12.89 16.18
C TYR A 346 -18.84 -14.36 16.63
N ASN A 347 -17.70 -14.94 17.00
CA ASN A 347 -17.56 -16.34 17.38
C ASN A 347 -18.15 -17.31 16.33
N ASN A 348 -17.83 -17.07 15.05
CA ASN A 348 -18.32 -17.87 13.93
C ASN A 348 -17.16 -18.53 13.16
N PRO A 349 -16.94 -19.85 13.33
CA PRO A 349 -15.82 -20.55 12.70
C PRO A 349 -15.95 -20.69 11.17
N ASP A 350 -17.16 -20.59 10.61
CA ASP A 350 -17.37 -20.65 9.16
C ASP A 350 -16.68 -19.49 8.45
N TYR A 351 -16.59 -18.32 9.09
CA TYR A 351 -15.89 -17.15 8.54
C TYR A 351 -14.39 -17.43 8.38
N LEU A 352 -13.76 -18.02 9.41
CA LEU A 352 -12.34 -18.36 9.36
C LEU A 352 -12.07 -19.44 8.31
N LYS A 353 -12.96 -20.42 8.17
CA LYS A 353 -12.86 -21.46 7.15
C LYS A 353 -12.82 -20.84 5.74
N VAL A 354 -13.79 -19.98 5.42
CA VAL A 354 -13.85 -19.30 4.12
C VAL A 354 -12.62 -18.39 3.92
N ALA A 355 -12.19 -17.66 4.95
CA ALA A 355 -10.98 -16.84 4.88
C ALA A 355 -9.74 -17.67 4.51
N CYS A 356 -9.58 -18.86 5.12
CA CYS A 356 -8.47 -19.76 4.83
C CYS A 356 -8.53 -20.32 3.39
N GLU A 357 -9.71 -20.67 2.90
CA GLU A 357 -9.92 -21.16 1.53
C GLU A 357 -9.60 -20.07 0.50
N ALA A 358 -10.10 -18.85 0.71
CA ALA A 358 -9.86 -17.72 -0.16
C ALA A 358 -8.39 -17.25 -0.16
N ALA A 359 -7.75 -17.22 1.01
CA ALA A 359 -6.32 -16.92 1.10
C ALA A 359 -5.46 -17.90 0.31
N LYS A 360 -5.82 -19.19 0.35
CA LYS A 360 -5.13 -20.22 -0.42
C LYS A 360 -5.26 -19.98 -1.93
N ASP A 361 -6.47 -19.72 -2.41
CA ASP A 361 -6.73 -19.45 -3.83
C ASP A 361 -5.93 -18.23 -4.33
N TYR A 362 -6.00 -17.12 -3.61
CA TYR A 362 -5.26 -15.90 -3.96
C TYR A 362 -3.74 -16.07 -3.87
N TYR A 363 -3.23 -16.75 -2.83
CA TYR A 363 -1.79 -16.99 -2.72
C TYR A 363 -1.28 -17.95 -3.81
N ASP A 364 -1.98 -19.05 -4.08
CA ASP A 364 -1.56 -20.01 -5.11
C ASP A 364 -1.50 -19.35 -6.49
N SER A 365 -2.49 -18.50 -6.79
CA SER A 365 -2.50 -17.67 -8.00
C SER A 365 -1.30 -16.73 -8.04
N PHE A 366 -1.08 -15.92 -6.99
CA PHE A 366 0.07 -15.02 -6.88
C PHE A 366 1.41 -15.75 -7.03
N ALA A 367 1.62 -16.84 -6.29
CA ALA A 367 2.87 -17.60 -6.30
C ALA A 367 3.16 -18.21 -7.67
N PHE A 368 2.12 -18.42 -8.48
CA PHE A 368 2.24 -18.85 -9.86
C PHE A 368 2.51 -17.69 -10.82
N VAL A 369 1.68 -16.63 -10.82
CA VAL A 369 1.69 -15.57 -11.84
C VAL A 369 2.64 -14.40 -11.53
N GLY A 370 2.93 -14.15 -10.25
CA GLY A 370 3.85 -13.10 -9.81
C GLY A 370 3.27 -11.72 -9.55
N PHE A 371 1.95 -11.56 -9.58
CA PHE A 371 1.29 -10.30 -9.25
C PHE A 371 -0.11 -10.54 -8.66
N THR A 372 -0.66 -9.47 -8.08
CA THR A 372 -2.04 -9.34 -7.63
C THR A 372 -2.73 -8.23 -8.43
N SER A 373 -4.06 -8.23 -8.49
CA SER A 373 -4.82 -7.27 -9.28
C SER A 373 -6.22 -6.95 -8.78
N GLY A 374 -6.78 -5.87 -9.33
CA GLY A 374 -8.21 -5.53 -9.33
C GLY A 374 -8.71 -4.87 -8.04
N GLY A 375 -7.82 -4.39 -7.18
CA GLY A 375 -8.19 -3.68 -5.96
C GLY A 375 -8.67 -2.25 -6.23
N CYS A 376 -8.15 -1.61 -7.28
CA CYS A 376 -8.44 -0.21 -7.60
C CYS A 376 -9.66 -0.08 -8.54
N GLY A 377 -10.54 0.90 -8.27
CA GLY A 377 -11.79 1.07 -9.01
C GLY A 377 -11.66 1.71 -10.41
N ASP A 378 -10.50 2.29 -10.72
CA ASP A 378 -10.25 3.16 -11.87
C ASP A 378 -9.26 2.57 -12.91
N ILE A 379 -8.71 1.38 -12.67
CA ILE A 379 -7.67 0.76 -13.52
C ILE A 379 -8.03 -0.60 -14.13
N LEU A 380 -9.31 -0.96 -14.17
CA LEU A 380 -9.75 -2.30 -14.61
C LEU A 380 -9.14 -3.39 -13.70
N GLN A 381 -8.62 -4.49 -14.25
CA GLN A 381 -8.01 -5.59 -13.50
C GLN A 381 -6.48 -5.56 -13.60
N ASN A 382 -5.90 -4.38 -13.81
CA ASN A 382 -4.45 -4.22 -13.87
C ASN A 382 -3.78 -4.54 -12.53
N ALA A 383 -2.49 -4.86 -12.58
CA ALA A 383 -1.69 -5.11 -11.38
C ALA A 383 -1.43 -3.81 -10.61
N ASP A 384 -1.56 -3.87 -9.28
CA ASP A 384 -1.53 -2.71 -8.41
C ASP A 384 -0.89 -2.99 -7.04
N SER A 385 -0.33 -1.96 -6.42
CA SER A 385 0.28 -2.07 -5.09
C SER A 385 -0.75 -2.23 -3.98
N GLU A 386 -1.96 -1.71 -4.19
CA GLU A 386 -3.04 -1.71 -3.20
C GLU A 386 -3.58 -3.11 -2.91
N THR A 387 -3.59 -4.00 -3.90
CA THR A 387 -4.04 -5.39 -3.76
C THR A 387 -2.91 -6.24 -3.19
N ALA A 388 -1.66 -5.95 -3.55
CA ALA A 388 -0.49 -6.60 -2.97
C ALA A 388 -0.44 -6.38 -1.45
N VAL A 389 -0.59 -5.13 -1.01
CA VAL A 389 -0.59 -4.80 0.43
C VAL A 389 -1.85 -5.32 1.14
N ALA A 390 -3.01 -5.35 0.48
CA ALA A 390 -4.22 -5.96 1.05
C ALA A 390 -4.06 -7.46 1.30
N LEU A 391 -3.44 -8.20 0.37
CA LEU A 391 -3.18 -9.62 0.55
C LEU A 391 -2.08 -9.87 1.60
N LEU A 392 -1.03 -9.03 1.63
CA LEU A 392 -0.02 -9.02 2.70
C LEU A 392 -0.67 -8.92 4.08
N THR A 393 -1.53 -7.91 4.28
CA THR A 393 -2.25 -7.68 5.53
C THR A 393 -3.16 -8.85 5.87
N SER A 394 -3.89 -9.38 4.89
CA SER A 394 -4.79 -10.52 5.10
C SER A 394 -4.07 -11.80 5.56
N LEU A 395 -2.90 -12.09 4.98
CA LEU A 395 -2.09 -13.22 5.39
C LEU A 395 -1.47 -13.00 6.78
N MET A 396 -1.03 -11.78 7.09
CA MET A 396 -0.58 -11.46 8.45
C MET A 396 -1.71 -11.61 9.48
N THR A 397 -2.92 -11.11 9.18
CA THR A 397 -4.09 -11.29 10.05
C THR A 397 -4.40 -12.78 10.26
N LEU A 398 -4.35 -13.61 9.22
CA LEU A 398 -4.53 -15.06 9.37
C LEU A 398 -3.43 -15.70 10.22
N TYR A 399 -2.18 -15.25 10.10
CA TYR A 399 -1.11 -15.70 10.99
C TYR A 399 -1.42 -15.35 12.45
N GLU A 400 -1.80 -14.11 12.76
CA GLU A 400 -2.10 -13.69 14.13
C GLU A 400 -3.33 -14.41 14.71
N VAL A 401 -4.37 -14.65 13.90
CA VAL A 401 -5.61 -15.34 14.32
C VAL A 401 -5.40 -16.85 14.50
N THR A 402 -4.57 -17.48 13.64
CA THR A 402 -4.46 -18.96 13.61
C THR A 402 -3.17 -19.52 14.21
N GLY A 403 -2.13 -18.70 14.35
CA GLY A 403 -0.78 -19.13 14.74
C GLY A 403 -0.07 -20.01 13.70
N LYS A 404 -0.59 -20.13 12.48
CA LYS A 404 0.01 -21.01 11.46
C LYS A 404 1.13 -20.31 10.71
N GLU A 405 2.36 -20.80 10.88
CA GLU A 405 3.59 -20.34 10.22
C GLU A 405 3.50 -20.21 8.70
N GLN A 406 2.66 -21.01 8.04
CA GLN A 406 2.46 -20.90 6.59
C GLN A 406 2.03 -19.48 6.20
N TYR A 407 1.15 -18.84 6.97
CA TYR A 407 0.65 -17.51 6.64
C TYR A 407 1.69 -16.42 6.89
N LEU A 408 2.59 -16.61 7.86
CA LEU A 408 3.74 -15.73 8.07
C LEU A 408 4.68 -15.77 6.87
N LYS A 409 4.98 -16.96 6.36
CA LYS A 409 5.79 -17.14 5.14
C LYS A 409 5.12 -16.52 3.91
N GLN A 410 3.83 -16.78 3.72
CA GLN A 410 3.08 -16.22 2.59
C GLN A 410 2.99 -14.69 2.67
N SER A 411 2.81 -14.14 3.88
CA SER A 411 2.86 -12.70 4.14
C SER A 411 4.23 -12.12 3.75
N ALA A 412 5.33 -12.78 4.12
CA ALA A 412 6.68 -12.39 3.68
C ALA A 412 6.83 -12.36 2.14
N ASP A 413 6.29 -13.35 1.43
CA ASP A 413 6.30 -13.36 -0.04
C ASP A 413 5.58 -12.15 -0.65
N LEU A 414 4.44 -11.74 -0.06
CA LEU A 414 3.69 -10.56 -0.52
C LEU A 414 4.35 -9.24 -0.09
N ALA A 415 5.07 -9.20 1.03
CA ALA A 415 5.90 -8.04 1.37
C ALA A 415 7.02 -7.85 0.34
N ASN A 416 7.59 -8.94 -0.17
CA ASN A 416 8.57 -8.89 -1.24
C ASN A 416 7.96 -8.38 -2.56
N LEU A 417 6.69 -8.69 -2.85
CA LEU A 417 5.95 -8.06 -3.95
C LEU A 417 5.71 -6.57 -3.69
N CYS A 418 5.34 -6.17 -2.46
CA CYS A 418 5.17 -4.75 -2.14
C CYS A 418 6.46 -3.95 -2.39
N ALA A 419 7.62 -4.54 -2.12
CA ALA A 419 8.91 -3.92 -2.39
C ALA A 419 9.15 -3.62 -3.89
N THR A 420 8.54 -4.36 -4.83
CA THR A 420 8.65 -4.06 -6.27
C THR A 420 7.86 -2.83 -6.67
N TRP A 421 6.90 -2.41 -5.84
CA TRP A 421 6.14 -1.18 -6.02
C TRP A 421 6.77 0.01 -5.30
N THR A 422 7.72 -0.20 -4.40
CA THR A 422 8.31 0.87 -3.58
C THR A 422 9.64 1.34 -4.16
N VAL A 423 9.78 2.65 -4.30
CA VAL A 423 10.94 3.27 -4.92
C VAL A 423 12.20 3.00 -4.09
N SER A 424 13.21 2.37 -4.70
CA SER A 424 14.38 1.85 -3.98
C SER A 424 15.68 2.63 -4.23
N PHE A 425 15.60 3.78 -4.88
CA PHE A 425 16.75 4.60 -5.27
C PHE A 425 16.42 6.10 -5.22
N PRO A 426 17.41 6.97 -4.98
CA PRO A 426 17.22 8.41 -4.95
C PRO A 426 17.12 8.98 -6.37
N TYR A 427 15.91 8.93 -6.95
CA TYR A 427 15.68 9.45 -8.30
C TYR A 427 16.11 10.93 -8.44
N ARG A 428 16.99 11.21 -9.40
CA ARG A 428 17.41 12.57 -9.78
C ARG A 428 16.36 13.22 -10.67
N LEU A 429 15.59 14.12 -10.08
CA LEU A 429 14.59 14.93 -10.77
C LEU A 429 15.21 16.03 -11.63
N PRO A 430 14.54 16.49 -12.70
CA PRO A 430 14.96 17.70 -13.41
C PRO A 430 14.92 18.93 -12.49
N GLU A 431 15.98 19.73 -12.48
CA GLU A 431 16.24 20.82 -11.51
C GLU A 431 15.13 21.87 -11.45
N ASN A 432 14.40 22.09 -12.54
CA ASN A 432 13.34 23.08 -12.63
C ASN A 432 12.02 22.64 -12.00
N THR A 433 11.88 21.35 -11.63
CA THR A 433 10.64 20.80 -11.07
C THR A 433 10.43 21.20 -9.60
N PRO A 434 9.17 21.31 -9.13
CA PRO A 434 8.88 21.66 -7.73
C PRO A 434 9.59 20.78 -6.71
N LEU A 435 9.56 19.45 -6.88
CA LEU A 435 10.19 18.52 -5.95
C LEU A 435 11.73 18.59 -5.98
N ALA A 436 12.34 18.84 -7.15
CA ALA A 436 13.80 19.01 -7.24
C ALA A 436 14.27 20.24 -6.45
N LYS A 437 13.53 21.35 -6.51
CA LYS A 437 13.83 22.58 -5.75
C LYS A 437 13.77 22.39 -4.24
N LEU A 438 13.04 21.37 -3.77
CA LEU A 438 12.96 20.98 -2.36
C LEU A 438 14.04 19.95 -1.97
N GLY A 439 14.84 19.49 -2.92
CA GLY A 439 15.79 18.39 -2.74
C GLY A 439 15.11 17.08 -2.33
N ALA A 440 13.88 16.85 -2.81
CA ALA A 440 13.07 15.70 -2.39
C ALA A 440 13.76 14.36 -2.68
N ASN A 441 13.79 13.47 -1.68
CA ASN A 441 14.23 12.09 -1.86
C ASN A 441 12.99 11.19 -1.95
N LEU A 442 12.72 10.66 -3.14
CA LEU A 442 11.51 9.88 -3.41
C LEU A 442 11.65 8.39 -3.07
N THR A 443 12.78 7.96 -2.48
CA THR A 443 12.96 6.60 -1.95
C THR A 443 11.86 6.31 -0.94
N GLY A 444 11.09 5.25 -1.15
CA GLY A 444 9.92 4.91 -0.33
C GLY A 444 8.57 5.31 -0.92
N ALA A 445 8.52 6.16 -1.96
CA ALA A 445 7.27 6.42 -2.67
C ALA A 445 6.71 5.09 -3.23
N VAL A 446 5.39 4.93 -3.24
CA VAL A 446 4.73 3.69 -3.65
C VAL A 446 4.07 3.87 -4.99
N TRP A 447 4.46 3.09 -5.99
CA TRP A 447 3.81 3.08 -7.30
C TRP A 447 2.38 2.55 -7.19
N ALA A 448 1.39 3.32 -7.65
CA ALA A 448 -0.01 2.92 -7.51
C ALA A 448 -0.36 1.67 -8.34
N SER A 449 -0.11 1.69 -9.64
CA SER A 449 -0.37 0.52 -10.51
C SER A 449 0.39 0.59 -11.84
N THR A 450 0.28 -0.47 -12.65
CA THR A 450 0.81 -0.47 -14.02
C THR A 450 0.09 0.50 -14.98
N GLN A 451 -1.14 0.93 -14.63
CA GLN A 451 -1.94 1.87 -15.43
C GLN A 451 -1.87 3.30 -14.87
N ASN A 452 -2.29 3.49 -13.62
CA ASN A 452 -2.21 4.78 -12.93
C ASN A 452 -0.78 5.00 -12.44
N LYS A 453 0.08 5.42 -13.36
CA LYS A 453 1.53 5.50 -13.20
C LYS A 453 1.96 6.73 -12.39
N HIS A 454 1.86 6.66 -11.07
CA HIS A 454 2.40 7.68 -10.18
C HIS A 454 2.99 7.07 -8.90
N GLY A 455 3.95 7.78 -8.31
CA GLY A 455 4.39 7.54 -6.93
C GLY A 455 3.43 8.20 -5.94
N ALA A 456 2.98 7.43 -4.97
CA ALA A 456 2.08 7.83 -3.91
C ALA A 456 2.83 7.90 -2.56
N PRO A 457 2.35 8.69 -1.58
CA PRO A 457 3.05 8.91 -0.32
C PRO A 457 2.90 7.74 0.68
N GLY A 458 2.32 6.62 0.27
CA GLY A 458 2.20 5.41 1.09
C GLY A 458 1.27 4.37 0.48
N PHE A 459 1.05 3.28 1.22
CA PHE A 459 0.07 2.26 0.85
C PHE A 459 -1.35 2.79 1.06
N CYS A 460 -2.16 2.77 0.00
CA CYS A 460 -3.53 3.29 0.03
C CYS A 460 -4.31 2.69 1.21
N THR A 461 -4.80 3.58 2.08
CA THR A 461 -5.62 3.28 3.26
C THR A 461 -5.05 2.23 4.23
N GLN A 462 -3.72 2.05 4.27
CA GLN A 462 -3.05 1.16 5.25
C GLN A 462 -1.79 1.80 5.84
N SER A 463 -1.43 1.44 7.07
CA SER A 463 -0.18 1.88 7.72
C SER A 463 1.06 1.08 7.28
N GLY A 464 0.87 -0.12 6.74
CA GLY A 464 1.96 -1.08 6.59
C GLY A 464 2.35 -1.76 7.90
N ASP A 465 1.47 -1.79 8.91
CA ASP A 465 1.68 -2.53 10.18
C ASP A 465 2.06 -4.00 9.96
N ALA A 466 1.56 -4.63 8.89
CA ALA A 466 1.95 -5.97 8.48
C ALA A 466 3.48 -6.10 8.24
N LEU A 467 4.14 -5.08 7.70
CA LEU A 467 5.60 -5.05 7.54
C LEU A 467 6.31 -4.96 8.90
N PHE A 468 5.77 -4.17 9.82
CA PHE A 468 6.28 -4.10 11.19
C PHE A 468 6.14 -5.45 11.91
N LYS A 469 4.98 -6.08 11.82
CA LYS A 469 4.70 -7.41 12.39
C LYS A 469 5.58 -8.50 11.77
N LEU A 470 5.84 -8.44 10.46
CA LEU A 470 6.79 -9.33 9.78
C LEU A 470 8.21 -9.15 10.32
N TYR A 471 8.71 -7.92 10.40
CA TYR A 471 10.02 -7.64 10.97
C TYR A 471 10.12 -8.15 12.42
N ARG A 472 9.11 -7.84 13.24
CA ARG A 472 9.03 -8.27 14.64
C ARG A 472 9.10 -9.80 14.78
N SER A 473 8.39 -10.53 13.93
CA SER A 473 8.27 -11.99 13.99
C SER A 473 9.49 -12.71 13.38
N THR A 474 10.09 -12.15 12.33
CA THR A 474 11.17 -12.81 11.56
C THR A 474 12.56 -12.32 11.92
N GLY A 475 12.69 -11.10 12.43
CA GLY A 475 13.96 -10.41 12.63
C GLY A 475 14.61 -9.89 11.34
N ASP A 476 13.98 -10.05 10.18
CA ASP A 476 14.52 -9.57 8.89
C ASP A 476 14.33 -8.05 8.75
N ALA A 477 15.43 -7.31 8.95
CA ALA A 477 15.43 -5.85 8.94
C ALA A 477 15.03 -5.22 7.60
N SER A 478 15.02 -5.99 6.50
CA SER A 478 14.64 -5.46 5.18
C SER A 478 13.17 -5.01 5.14
N TYR A 479 12.28 -5.66 5.89
CA TYR A 479 10.88 -5.24 6.04
C TYR A 479 10.75 -3.93 6.83
N ALA A 480 11.58 -3.77 7.86
CA ALA A 480 11.64 -2.53 8.64
C ALA A 480 12.20 -1.38 7.79
N GLU A 481 13.21 -1.65 6.96
CA GLU A 481 13.77 -0.67 6.01
C GLU A 481 12.75 -0.24 4.98
N LEU A 482 11.99 -1.17 4.39
CA LEU A 482 10.92 -0.85 3.45
C LEU A 482 9.86 0.06 4.09
N LEU A 483 9.39 -0.30 5.29
CA LEU A 483 8.40 0.49 6.01
C LEU A 483 8.94 1.88 6.37
N ARG A 484 10.20 1.97 6.82
CA ARG A 484 10.86 3.25 7.12
C ARG A 484 10.97 4.12 5.87
N ASP A 485 11.36 3.55 4.72
CA ASP A 485 11.41 4.32 3.48
C ASP A 485 10.04 4.95 3.18
N VAL A 486 8.96 4.16 3.27
CA VAL A 486 7.58 4.62 3.01
C VAL A 486 7.17 5.75 3.96
N ILE A 487 7.40 5.59 5.27
CA ILE A 487 7.11 6.63 6.27
C ILE A 487 7.84 7.93 5.92
N HIS A 488 9.11 7.81 5.51
CA HIS A 488 9.90 8.99 5.19
C HIS A 488 9.50 9.67 3.89
N ALA A 489 9.14 8.89 2.86
CA ALA A 489 8.59 9.41 1.62
C ALA A 489 7.26 10.14 1.85
N HIS A 490 6.42 9.69 2.80
CA HIS A 490 5.18 10.39 3.14
C HIS A 490 5.43 11.86 3.51
N ALA A 491 6.44 12.11 4.34
CA ALA A 491 6.80 13.45 4.79
C ALA A 491 7.27 14.37 3.64
N GLU A 492 7.85 13.81 2.57
CA GLU A 492 8.24 14.55 1.36
C GLU A 492 7.03 15.13 0.62
N GLY A 493 5.89 14.46 0.69
CA GLY A 493 4.63 14.88 0.07
C GLY A 493 3.89 15.99 0.84
N ILE A 494 4.24 16.24 2.11
CA ILE A 494 3.54 17.23 2.94
C ILE A 494 3.90 18.65 2.51
N GLN A 495 2.88 19.41 2.17
CA GLN A 495 2.99 20.80 1.71
C GLN A 495 3.17 21.77 2.90
N PRO A 496 3.68 23.00 2.67
CA PRO A 496 3.82 24.01 3.73
C PRO A 496 2.53 24.35 4.47
N ASN A 497 1.37 24.20 3.81
CA ASN A 497 0.05 24.40 4.41
C ASN A 497 -0.44 23.18 5.24
N GLY A 498 0.36 22.12 5.35
CA GLY A 498 0.05 20.89 6.07
C GLY A 498 -0.82 19.89 5.31
N LYS A 499 -1.24 20.18 4.07
CA LYS A 499 -1.98 19.26 3.20
C LYS A 499 -1.01 18.33 2.46
N ILE A 500 -1.54 17.23 1.93
CA ILE A 500 -0.80 16.25 1.12
C ILE A 500 -1.70 15.77 -0.02
N THR A 501 -1.11 15.34 -1.13
CA THR A 501 -1.82 14.76 -2.26
C THR A 501 -1.30 13.35 -2.55
N GLU A 502 -2.03 12.60 -3.36
CA GLU A 502 -1.56 11.29 -3.82
C GLU A 502 -0.38 11.35 -4.78
N ARG A 503 0.00 12.52 -5.29
CA ARG A 503 1.06 12.66 -6.30
C ARG A 503 2.38 13.11 -5.67
N LEU A 504 3.27 12.13 -5.47
CA LEU A 504 4.67 12.28 -5.12
C LEU A 504 5.52 11.55 -6.18
N THR A 505 5.60 12.12 -7.38
CA THR A 505 5.98 11.34 -8.57
C THR A 505 7.14 11.92 -9.37
N TYR A 506 7.86 11.04 -10.05
CA TYR A 506 8.88 11.34 -11.06
C TYR A 506 8.52 10.76 -12.45
N CYS A 507 7.31 10.21 -12.57
CA CYS A 507 6.78 9.60 -13.78
C CYS A 507 6.51 10.59 -14.91
N ASP A 508 6.90 10.24 -16.13
CA ASP A 508 6.65 11.03 -17.35
C ASP A 508 5.30 10.72 -18.05
N ALA A 509 4.58 9.69 -17.59
CA ALA A 509 3.20 9.40 -17.98
C ALA A 509 2.16 10.21 -17.18
N ASP A 510 2.59 10.84 -16.08
CA ASP A 510 1.77 11.71 -15.23
C ASP A 510 2.44 13.09 -15.12
N SER A 511 2.99 13.45 -13.95
CA SER A 511 3.50 14.79 -13.66
C SER A 511 4.92 14.77 -13.06
N ARG A 512 5.93 14.45 -13.89
CA ARG A 512 7.34 14.30 -13.47
C ARG A 512 7.85 15.46 -12.60
N GLY A 513 8.15 15.17 -11.33
CA GLY A 513 8.68 16.11 -10.36
C GLY A 513 7.65 17.07 -9.74
N SER A 514 6.36 16.83 -9.97
CA SER A 514 5.26 17.52 -9.31
C SER A 514 4.99 16.93 -7.93
N ARG A 515 4.59 17.79 -6.98
CA ARG A 515 4.04 17.40 -5.66
C ARG A 515 2.51 17.46 -5.64
N GLY A 516 1.88 17.75 -6.79
CA GLY A 516 0.43 17.88 -6.90
C GLY A 516 -0.17 19.03 -6.09
N ASP A 517 0.61 20.09 -5.82
CA ASP A 517 0.20 21.21 -4.95
C ASP A 517 -1.20 21.73 -5.32
N GLY A 518 -2.10 21.78 -4.33
CA GLY A 518 -3.51 22.17 -4.52
C GLY A 518 -4.51 21.03 -4.73
N GLY A 519 -4.08 19.79 -5.02
CA GLY A 519 -4.94 18.60 -5.05
C GLY A 519 -5.35 18.12 -3.65
N GLN A 520 -6.50 17.46 -3.51
CA GLN A 520 -6.98 16.89 -2.25
C GLN A 520 -7.73 15.58 -2.50
N THR A 521 -7.11 14.44 -2.16
CA THR A 521 -7.67 13.09 -2.40
C THR A 521 -7.99 12.31 -1.11
N GLY A 522 -7.70 12.88 0.07
CA GLY A 522 -8.24 12.46 1.37
C GLY A 522 -7.65 11.18 1.99
N TRP A 523 -7.38 10.16 1.18
CA TRP A 523 -6.84 8.87 1.64
C TRP A 523 -5.41 8.98 2.15
N ASN A 524 -4.61 9.90 1.59
CA ASN A 524 -3.22 10.12 1.96
C ASN A 524 -3.11 10.58 3.41
N GLU A 525 -4.03 11.45 3.85
CA GLU A 525 -4.07 11.86 5.25
C GLU A 525 -4.42 10.71 6.17
N THR A 526 -5.35 9.85 5.76
CA THR A 526 -5.65 8.62 6.51
C THR A 526 -4.42 7.71 6.58
N ASN A 527 -3.71 7.48 5.47
CA ASN A 527 -2.46 6.71 5.47
C ASN A 527 -1.40 7.30 6.43
N GLY A 528 -1.15 8.60 6.39
CA GLY A 528 -0.20 9.27 7.29
C GLY A 528 -0.60 9.17 8.77
N ALA A 529 -1.89 9.34 9.08
CA ALA A 529 -2.41 9.17 10.44
C ALA A 529 -2.29 7.72 10.93
N LEU A 530 -2.62 6.74 10.07
CA LEU A 530 -2.49 5.32 10.37
C LEU A 530 -1.03 4.94 10.63
N MET A 531 -0.09 5.35 9.77
CA MET A 531 1.34 5.12 10.00
C MET A 531 1.79 5.68 11.36
N ALA A 532 1.42 6.92 11.66
CA ALA A 532 1.80 7.58 12.92
C ALA A 532 1.17 6.95 14.18
N LEU A 533 0.06 6.22 14.05
CA LEU A 533 -0.60 5.52 15.15
C LEU A 533 -0.11 4.08 15.30
N GLU A 534 -0.08 3.32 14.21
CA GLU A 534 0.09 1.86 14.22
C GLU A 534 1.54 1.42 14.13
N ILE A 535 2.50 2.32 13.88
CA ILE A 535 3.93 2.02 13.85
C ILE A 535 4.62 2.74 15.02
N PRO A 536 5.43 2.04 15.85
CA PRO A 536 6.14 2.71 16.92
C PRO A 536 7.26 3.57 16.33
N GLY A 537 7.55 4.72 16.95
CA GLY A 537 8.63 5.57 16.47
C GLY A 537 10.02 4.92 16.64
N ILE A 538 10.22 4.23 17.78
CA ILE A 538 11.39 3.39 18.03
C ILE A 538 10.92 2.04 18.55
N TYR A 539 11.40 0.96 17.94
CA TYR A 539 11.19 -0.41 18.39
C TYR A 539 12.46 -0.95 19.06
N VAL A 540 12.34 -1.55 20.25
CA VAL A 540 13.49 -2.04 21.05
C VAL A 540 13.32 -3.51 21.41
N ARG A 541 14.31 -4.32 21.06
CA ARG A 541 14.45 -5.71 21.54
C ARG A 541 15.40 -5.74 22.72
N THR A 542 14.81 -5.73 23.91
CA THR A 542 15.54 -5.63 25.18
C THR A 542 16.43 -6.84 25.47
N ASP A 543 16.05 -8.02 24.97
CA ASP A 543 16.84 -9.26 25.05
C ASP A 543 18.04 -9.28 24.09
N LEU A 544 17.93 -8.61 22.94
CA LEU A 544 18.99 -8.55 21.92
C LEU A 544 19.90 -7.32 22.09
N GLY A 545 19.47 -6.32 22.86
CA GLY A 545 20.19 -5.04 22.95
C GLY A 545 20.22 -4.30 21.61
N SER A 546 19.15 -4.42 20.82
CA SER A 546 19.02 -3.79 19.52
C SER A 546 17.78 -2.89 19.46
N LEU A 547 17.81 -1.93 18.53
CA LEU A 547 16.67 -1.07 18.23
C LEU A 547 16.54 -0.85 16.72
N TYR A 548 15.33 -0.49 16.30
CA TYR A 548 15.04 0.02 14.96
C TYR A 548 14.26 1.33 15.07
N ILE A 549 14.51 2.27 14.15
CA ILE A 549 13.95 3.62 14.19
C ILE A 549 13.09 3.83 12.94
N PHE A 550 11.79 4.01 13.14
CA PHE A 550 10.83 4.30 12.06
C PHE A 550 10.52 5.80 11.96
N ASP A 551 10.58 6.51 13.10
CA ASP A 551 10.33 7.95 13.15
C ASP A 551 11.51 8.75 12.55
N HIS A 552 11.28 10.04 12.29
CA HIS A 552 12.27 10.97 11.74
C HIS A 552 13.25 11.47 12.82
N VAL A 553 13.78 10.56 13.63
CA VAL A 553 14.77 10.83 14.69
C VAL A 553 16.00 9.94 14.51
N GLU A 554 17.01 10.21 15.31
CA GLU A 554 18.18 9.34 15.46
C GLU A 554 18.21 8.79 16.88
N ALA A 555 18.54 7.51 17.05
CA ALA A 555 18.59 6.91 18.37
C ALA A 555 19.69 5.85 18.47
N LYS A 556 20.23 5.67 19.68
CA LYS A 556 21.14 4.58 20.02
C LYS A 556 21.02 4.19 21.48
N ILE A 557 21.32 2.93 21.81
CA ILE A 557 21.43 2.46 23.19
C ILE A 557 22.79 2.92 23.73
N VAL A 558 22.77 3.77 24.77
CA VAL A 558 24.01 4.28 25.41
C VAL A 558 24.34 3.55 26.72
N LYS A 559 23.38 2.82 27.29
CA LYS A 559 23.58 2.00 28.47
C LYS A 559 22.55 0.90 28.52
N GLN A 560 22.99 -0.33 28.76
CA GLN A 560 22.12 -1.47 29.02
C GLN A 560 22.70 -2.34 30.12
N ASN A 561 21.89 -2.65 31.11
CA ASN A 561 22.17 -3.65 32.13
C ASN A 561 20.86 -4.24 32.66
N ASN A 562 20.94 -5.25 33.52
CA ASN A 562 19.77 -5.95 34.07
C ASN A 562 18.77 -5.05 34.83
N LYS A 563 19.11 -3.78 35.10
CA LYS A 563 18.27 -2.82 35.82
C LYS A 563 17.82 -1.64 34.96
N GLN A 564 18.44 -1.36 33.82
CA GLN A 564 18.10 -0.20 33.00
C GLN A 564 18.57 -0.33 31.55
N THR A 565 17.73 0.15 30.64
CA THR A 565 18.11 0.49 29.26
C THR A 565 17.96 2.00 29.07
N VAL A 566 18.99 2.65 28.56
CA VAL A 566 19.01 4.10 28.30
C VAL A 566 19.23 4.35 26.82
N LEU A 567 18.28 5.04 26.21
CA LEU A 567 18.33 5.47 24.82
C LEU A 567 18.80 6.93 24.76
N GLN A 568 19.77 7.23 23.90
CA GLN A 568 20.03 8.59 23.48
C GLN A 568 19.25 8.85 22.20
N ILE A 569 18.36 9.84 22.20
CA ILE A 569 17.47 10.17 21.09
C ILE A 569 17.75 11.62 20.68
N THR A 570 18.09 11.83 19.40
CA THR A 570 18.30 13.14 18.78
C THR A 570 17.19 13.41 17.79
N ASN A 571 16.56 14.57 17.87
CA ASN A 571 15.59 15.03 16.90
C ASN A 571 16.27 16.03 15.94
N PRO A 572 16.62 15.61 14.70
CA PRO A 572 17.27 16.49 13.73
C PRO A 572 16.27 17.38 12.97
N THR A 573 14.96 17.20 13.18
CA THR A 573 13.93 17.90 12.42
C THR A 573 13.68 19.33 12.94
N ALA A 574 12.93 20.10 12.16
CA ALA A 574 12.50 21.45 12.52
C ALA A 574 11.31 21.49 13.51
N TYR A 575 10.75 20.34 13.86
CA TYR A 575 9.55 20.22 14.69
C TYR A 575 9.86 19.49 15.98
N ASP A 576 9.12 19.77 17.06
CA ASP A 576 9.21 18.97 18.27
C ASP A 576 8.68 17.55 17.98
N ALA A 577 9.38 16.54 18.48
CA ALA A 577 9.00 15.14 18.32
C ALA A 577 8.42 14.61 19.63
N THR A 578 7.29 13.90 19.56
CA THR A 578 6.84 12.98 20.60
C THR A 578 6.97 11.57 20.07
N VAL A 579 8.10 10.93 20.41
CA VAL A 579 8.48 9.62 19.89
C VAL A 579 7.88 8.53 20.75
N THR A 580 7.08 7.65 20.16
CA THR A 580 6.57 6.44 20.82
C THR A 580 7.64 5.37 20.84
N ILE A 581 7.89 4.77 21.99
CA ILE A 581 8.84 3.67 22.16
C ILE A 581 8.04 2.40 22.46
N PHE A 582 8.19 1.40 21.60
CA PHE A 582 7.69 0.05 21.87
C PHE A 582 8.86 -0.87 22.17
N ALA A 583 8.85 -1.46 23.36
CA ALA A 583 9.94 -2.28 23.85
C ALA A 583 9.42 -3.62 24.36
N GLU A 584 10.12 -4.68 23.99
CA GLU A 584 9.75 -6.03 24.41
C GLU A 584 10.97 -6.95 24.49
N ASN A 585 10.80 -8.10 25.13
CA ASN A 585 11.78 -9.19 25.20
C ASN A 585 11.38 -10.35 24.26
N ALA A 586 12.16 -11.44 24.25
CA ALA A 586 11.90 -12.61 23.41
C ALA A 586 10.54 -13.27 23.69
N GLU A 587 10.12 -13.36 24.96
CA GLU A 587 8.84 -13.99 25.33
C GLU A 587 7.66 -13.18 24.78
N GLN A 588 7.69 -11.86 24.96
CA GLN A 588 6.67 -10.95 24.44
C GLN A 588 6.67 -10.96 22.90
N ALA A 589 7.84 -10.88 22.27
CA ALA A 589 8.02 -10.90 20.81
C ALA A 589 7.48 -12.19 20.17
N SER A 590 7.48 -13.31 20.89
CA SER A 590 6.98 -14.60 20.39
C SER A 590 5.45 -14.69 20.25
N ARG A 591 4.71 -13.75 20.84
CA ARG A 591 3.24 -13.71 20.77
C ARG A 591 2.78 -12.79 19.64
N PRO A 592 1.65 -13.08 18.96
CA PRO A 592 1.02 -12.14 18.04
C PRO A 592 0.85 -10.75 18.67
N LEU A 593 1.05 -9.70 17.88
CA LEU A 593 0.97 -8.33 18.37
C LEU A 593 -0.50 -7.86 18.45
N GLY A 594 -1.30 -8.25 17.47
CA GLY A 594 -2.71 -7.86 17.33
C GLY A 594 -2.92 -6.55 16.57
N ASP A 595 -4.17 -6.21 16.28
CA ASP A 595 -4.56 -5.09 15.41
C ASP A 595 -4.56 -3.70 16.09
N ASN A 596 -4.70 -3.62 17.42
CA ASN A 596 -4.82 -2.35 18.16
C ASN A 596 -3.70 -2.15 19.20
N ALA A 597 -2.55 -2.82 19.01
CA ALA A 597 -1.48 -2.88 20.00
C ALA A 597 -0.93 -1.50 20.43
N PHE A 598 -1.05 -0.48 19.57
CA PHE A 598 -0.62 0.89 19.86
C PHE A 598 -1.30 1.49 21.10
N LEU A 599 -2.49 1.01 21.49
CA LEU A 599 -3.14 1.44 22.73
C LEU A 599 -2.27 1.17 23.96
N GLN A 600 -1.41 0.14 23.91
CA GLN A 600 -0.54 -0.26 25.02
C GLN A 600 0.83 0.44 24.99
N TRP A 601 1.14 1.20 23.94
CA TRP A 601 2.42 1.91 23.82
C TRP A 601 2.40 3.23 24.61
N LYS A 602 2.54 3.11 25.93
CA LYS A 602 2.46 4.26 26.86
C LYS A 602 3.77 5.04 27.00
N ASP A 603 4.90 4.45 26.59
CA ASP A 603 6.19 5.12 26.68
C ASP A 603 6.39 6.07 25.51
N LYS A 604 6.27 7.37 25.81
CA LYS A 604 6.43 8.47 24.85
C LYS A 604 7.49 9.45 25.36
N VAL A 605 8.35 9.90 24.46
CA VAL A 605 9.46 10.82 24.78
C VAL A 605 9.37 12.06 23.93
N THR A 606 9.30 13.23 24.60
CA THR A 606 9.36 14.51 23.91
C THR A 606 10.81 14.95 23.71
N VAL A 607 11.19 15.15 22.46
CA VAL A 607 12.52 15.64 22.05
C VAL A 607 12.33 16.92 21.25
N LYS A 608 12.79 18.05 21.81
CA LYS A 608 12.68 19.36 21.14
C LYS A 608 13.45 19.38 19.82
N ALA A 609 12.98 20.18 18.86
CA ALA A 609 13.65 20.37 17.58
C ALA A 609 15.15 20.67 17.75
N GLY A 610 16.01 19.93 17.04
CA GLY A 610 17.47 20.05 17.10
C GLY A 610 18.11 19.66 18.44
N LYS A 611 17.38 18.98 19.35
CA LYS A 611 17.90 18.58 20.67
C LYS A 611 18.11 17.07 20.78
N THR A 612 18.92 16.70 21.78
CA THR A 612 19.18 15.32 22.18
C THR A 612 18.75 15.10 23.63
N VAL A 613 18.12 13.97 23.92
CA VAL A 613 17.76 13.56 25.29
C VAL A 613 18.26 12.15 25.59
N ASN A 614 18.51 11.87 26.87
CA ASN A 614 18.75 10.51 27.34
C ASN A 614 17.48 10.01 28.05
N TYR A 615 16.79 9.07 27.44
CA TYR A 615 15.57 8.46 27.98
C TYR A 615 15.90 7.15 28.70
N LYS A 616 15.49 7.05 29.97
CA LYS A 616 15.58 5.81 30.74
C LYS A 616 14.28 5.04 30.55
N MET A 617 14.36 3.90 29.89
CA MET A 617 13.19 3.03 29.70
C MET A 617 12.75 2.45 31.04
N LYS A 618 11.44 2.33 31.23
CA LYS A 618 10.88 1.61 32.36
C LYS A 618 11.11 0.12 32.11
N THR A 619 11.95 -0.52 32.91
CA THR A 619 12.06 -1.99 32.90
C THR A 619 10.84 -2.55 33.62
N ASN A 620 10.08 -3.42 32.95
CA ASN A 620 9.06 -4.25 33.59
C ASN A 620 9.69 -5.28 34.51
#